data_AF-A0A8I1WL56-F1
#
_entry.id   AF-A0A8I1WL56-F1
#
_cell.length_a   1.000
_cell.length_b   1.000
_cell.length_c   1.000
_cell.angle_alpha   90.00
_cell.angle_beta   90.00
_cell.angle_gamma   90.00
#
_symmetry.space_group_name_H-M   'P 1'
#
loop_
_entity.id
_entity.type
_entity.pdbx_description
1 polymer ?
#
loop_
_entity_poly.entity_id
_entity_poly.type
_entity_poly.pdbx_seq_one_letter_code
_entity_poly.pdbx_strand_id
1 'polypeptide(L)'
;MRKLLSLIAGLVLCLGLTTSVFAEGASLVASEQLDAVETALYGTHQSSSMMERMESLEDDIYGAPEASRNILDRIQSTYEYICGTNGGNGSFMQKLNAVDSRFNAQITSGPAKTRIEDMENIIFGQVQGGSLNQRLDRLVETAYNGGQVPVESVVLPKDSLVKIEFTAPLSSRDARPGDPVKFRVADNLYVNDVLVLSKGATGVAEVAKVVQPRSFGRDARIDVKFSHVFSVDGNKVPVYIGKLAKQEAKTAAGAAGATIGGMIVLGPIGAIGGAFVTGQSIVIPEGSTTYVQVVEDQTISGIVYQEASATGAAK
;
A
#
# COMPACT_ATOMS: atom_id res chain seq x y z
N MET A 1 -5.26 -24.18 -66.71
CA MET A 1 -4.29 -24.66 -65.71
C MET A 1 -4.52 -23.93 -64.39
N ARG A 2 -4.79 -24.70 -63.33
CA ARG A 2 -4.73 -24.38 -61.88
C ARG A 2 -5.72 -23.31 -61.35
N LYS A 3 -6.88 -23.74 -60.80
CA LYS A 3 -7.17 -23.99 -59.36
C LYS A 3 -7.29 -22.64 -58.60
N LEU A 4 -8.34 -22.29 -57.84
CA LEU A 4 -9.14 -23.11 -56.92
C LEU A 4 -10.40 -22.32 -56.45
N LEU A 5 -11.54 -23.03 -56.37
CA LEU A 5 -12.73 -22.93 -55.48
C LEU A 5 -12.97 -21.65 -54.64
N SER A 6 -14.10 -20.95 -54.76
CA SER A 6 -15.50 -21.28 -54.36
C SER A 6 -15.83 -21.00 -52.87
N LEU A 7 -16.73 -20.01 -52.69
CA LEU A 7 -17.80 -19.82 -51.69
C LEU A 7 -17.62 -20.29 -50.23
N ILE A 8 -17.96 -19.41 -49.28
CA ILE A 8 -19.13 -19.55 -48.38
C ILE A 8 -19.45 -18.18 -47.75
N ALA A 9 -20.73 -17.81 -47.83
CA ALA A 9 -21.36 -16.71 -47.12
C ALA A 9 -21.70 -17.13 -45.68
N GLY A 10 -21.53 -16.24 -44.71
CA GLY A 10 -21.87 -16.48 -43.31
C GLY A 10 -21.89 -15.19 -42.49
N LEU A 11 -23.01 -14.48 -42.55
CA LEU A 11 -23.41 -13.40 -41.66
C LEU A 11 -23.46 -13.89 -40.20
N VAL A 12 -22.57 -13.41 -39.32
CA VAL A 12 -22.86 -13.29 -37.88
C VAL A 12 -22.23 -12.02 -37.33
N LEU A 13 -23.11 -11.06 -37.07
CA LEU A 13 -22.93 -9.86 -36.28
C LEU A 13 -22.67 -10.25 -34.81
N CYS A 14 -21.41 -10.42 -34.40
CA CYS A 14 -21.05 -10.44 -32.99
C CYS A 14 -20.68 -9.01 -32.58
N LEU A 15 -21.66 -8.33 -31.98
CA LEU A 15 -21.42 -7.11 -31.19
C LEU A 15 -20.26 -7.36 -30.23
N GLY A 16 -19.37 -6.37 -30.15
CA GLY A 16 -18.30 -6.32 -29.17
C GLY A 16 -18.87 -6.35 -27.75
N LEU A 17 -18.93 -7.55 -27.17
CA LEU A 17 -18.81 -7.71 -25.74
C LEU A 17 -17.33 -7.51 -25.43
N THR A 18 -16.96 -6.28 -25.09
CA THR A 18 -15.78 -6.05 -24.26
C THR A 18 -16.06 -6.74 -22.94
N THR A 19 -15.74 -8.02 -22.82
CA THR A 19 -15.64 -8.68 -21.53
C THR A 19 -14.51 -7.98 -20.80
N SER A 20 -14.86 -7.02 -19.95
CA SER A 20 -14.00 -6.58 -18.87
C SER A 20 -13.62 -7.84 -18.11
N VAL A 21 -12.39 -8.29 -18.33
CA VAL A 21 -11.77 -9.31 -17.49
C VAL A 21 -11.62 -8.62 -16.13
N PHE A 22 -12.56 -8.89 -15.23
CA PHE A 22 -12.29 -8.65 -13.82
C PHE A 22 -11.10 -9.54 -13.47
N ALA A 23 -10.03 -8.94 -12.99
CA ALA A 23 -8.98 -9.69 -12.32
C ALA A 23 -9.64 -10.32 -11.08
N GLU A 24 -10.10 -11.56 -11.18
CA GLU A 24 -10.40 -12.41 -10.03
C GLU A 24 -9.09 -12.55 -9.26
N GLY A 25 -8.93 -11.73 -8.22
CA GLY A 25 -7.93 -11.98 -7.20
C GLY A 25 -8.18 -13.38 -6.66
N ALA A 26 -7.18 -14.26 -6.76
CA ALA A 26 -7.28 -15.61 -6.24
C ALA A 26 -7.83 -15.58 -4.80
N SER A 27 -8.97 -16.22 -4.57
CA SER A 27 -9.50 -16.39 -3.21
C SER A 27 -8.47 -17.20 -2.43
N LEU A 28 -7.93 -16.59 -1.37
CA LEU A 28 -6.98 -17.25 -0.48
C LEU A 28 -7.60 -18.53 0.09
N VAL A 29 -6.78 -19.57 0.24
CA VAL A 29 -7.22 -20.77 0.97
C VAL A 29 -7.26 -20.49 2.47
N ALA A 30 -7.98 -21.30 3.25
CA ALA A 30 -8.19 -21.07 4.68
C ALA A 30 -6.89 -20.88 5.49
N SER A 31 -5.81 -21.62 5.16
CA SER A 31 -4.52 -21.43 5.82
C SER A 31 -3.91 -20.05 5.54
N GLU A 32 -3.98 -19.58 4.30
CA GLU A 32 -3.46 -18.26 3.90
C GLU A 32 -4.30 -17.12 4.51
N GLN A 33 -5.62 -17.31 4.60
CA GLN A 33 -6.51 -16.37 5.30
C GLN A 33 -6.13 -16.26 6.77
N LEU A 34 -5.92 -17.39 7.44
CA LEU A 34 -5.53 -17.43 8.84
C LEU A 34 -4.16 -16.77 9.08
N ASP A 35 -3.17 -17.12 8.24
CA ASP A 35 -1.83 -16.53 8.29
C ASP A 35 -1.88 -15.01 8.07
N ALA A 36 -2.74 -14.53 7.17
CA ALA A 36 -2.93 -13.11 6.90
C ALA A 36 -3.53 -12.37 8.10
N VAL A 37 -4.54 -12.94 8.76
CA VAL A 37 -5.14 -12.35 9.98
C VAL A 37 -4.12 -12.27 11.11
N GLU A 38 -3.39 -13.35 11.40
CA GLU A 38 -2.39 -13.35 12.46
C GLU A 38 -1.24 -12.38 12.16
N THR A 39 -0.80 -12.32 10.90
CA THR A 39 0.22 -11.36 10.48
C THR A 39 -0.28 -9.92 10.64
N ALA A 40 -1.54 -9.65 10.32
CA ALA A 40 -2.13 -8.32 10.50
C ALA A 40 -2.23 -7.92 11.98
N LEU A 41 -2.63 -8.84 12.86
CA LEU A 41 -2.85 -8.56 14.28
C LEU A 41 -1.56 -8.57 15.10
N TYR A 42 -0.68 -9.53 14.85
CA TYR A 42 0.50 -9.86 15.67
C TYR A 42 1.83 -9.67 14.95
N GLY A 43 1.85 -9.48 13.63
CA GLY A 43 3.07 -9.34 12.83
C GLY A 43 3.73 -10.66 12.43
N THR A 44 3.22 -11.79 12.91
CA THR A 44 3.67 -13.15 12.57
C THR A 44 2.51 -14.12 12.67
N HIS A 45 2.64 -15.29 12.04
CA HIS A 45 1.72 -16.40 12.23
C HIS A 45 2.24 -17.36 13.31
N GLN A 46 1.31 -18.08 13.94
CA GLN A 46 1.60 -19.11 14.94
C GLN A 46 1.87 -20.46 14.27
N SER A 47 2.63 -21.34 14.95
CA SER A 47 2.96 -22.69 14.48
C SER A 47 2.12 -23.82 15.10
N SER A 48 1.08 -23.47 15.86
CA SER A 48 0.14 -24.41 16.49
C SER A 48 -0.86 -24.99 15.48
N SER A 49 -1.75 -25.87 15.94
CA SER A 49 -2.80 -26.43 15.07
C SER A 49 -3.77 -25.34 14.60
N MET A 50 -4.33 -25.48 13.39
CA MET A 50 -5.28 -24.49 12.83
C MET A 50 -6.47 -24.23 13.76
N MET A 51 -6.91 -25.24 14.51
CA MET A 51 -8.00 -25.11 15.48
C MET A 51 -7.59 -24.24 16.67
N GLU A 52 -6.47 -24.53 17.32
CA GLU A 52 -5.95 -23.74 18.46
C GLU A 52 -5.67 -22.29 18.06
N ARG A 53 -5.11 -22.09 16.86
CA ARG A 53 -4.86 -20.77 16.29
C ARG A 53 -6.15 -19.97 16.13
N MET A 54 -7.18 -20.59 15.55
CA MET A 54 -8.49 -19.97 15.36
C MET A 54 -9.15 -19.62 16.70
N GLU A 55 -9.10 -20.52 17.69
CA GLU A 55 -9.67 -20.26 19.02
C GLU A 55 -8.94 -19.12 19.74
N SER A 56 -7.60 -19.10 19.68
CA SER A 56 -6.80 -18.01 20.26
C SER A 56 -7.10 -16.67 19.59
N LEU A 57 -7.27 -16.64 18.26
CA LEU A 57 -7.64 -15.43 17.53
C LEU A 57 -9.02 -14.93 17.93
N GLU A 58 -10.02 -15.80 18.02
CA GLU A 58 -11.37 -15.40 18.41
C GLU A 58 -11.43 -14.91 19.84
N ASP A 59 -10.68 -15.52 20.75
CA ASP A 59 -10.54 -15.05 22.13
C ASP A 59 -9.93 -13.63 22.18
N ASP A 60 -8.84 -13.39 21.44
CA ASP A 60 -8.21 -12.07 21.38
C ASP A 60 -9.11 -11.01 20.71
N ILE A 61 -9.78 -11.35 19.61
CA ILE A 61 -10.56 -10.40 18.79
C ILE A 61 -11.94 -10.14 19.42
N TYR A 62 -12.66 -11.21 19.77
CA TYR A 62 -14.06 -11.17 20.20
C TYR A 62 -14.22 -11.35 21.71
N GLY A 63 -13.25 -11.95 22.40
CA GLY A 63 -13.28 -12.22 23.84
C GLY A 63 -13.75 -13.63 24.21
N ALA A 64 -14.10 -14.45 23.22
CA ALA A 64 -14.43 -15.87 23.38
C ALA A 64 -14.45 -16.58 22.00
N PRO A 65 -14.10 -17.88 21.95
CA PRO A 65 -14.18 -18.66 20.71
C PRO A 65 -15.61 -19.10 20.36
N GLU A 66 -15.92 -19.18 19.06
CA GLU A 66 -17.20 -19.65 18.52
C GLU A 66 -17.14 -21.14 18.17
N ALA A 67 -16.81 -21.98 19.16
CA ALA A 67 -16.52 -23.41 18.96
C ALA A 67 -17.64 -24.23 18.30
N SER A 68 -18.90 -23.74 18.31
CA SER A 68 -20.03 -24.42 17.67
C SER A 68 -20.11 -24.24 16.15
N ARG A 69 -19.35 -23.30 15.56
CA ARG A 69 -19.36 -23.04 14.12
C ARG A 69 -18.30 -23.85 13.37
N ASN A 70 -18.56 -24.07 12.08
CA ASN A 70 -17.59 -24.69 11.18
C ASN A 70 -16.31 -23.84 11.11
N ILE A 71 -15.14 -24.49 11.14
CA ILE A 71 -13.84 -23.80 11.14
C ILE A 71 -13.59 -22.97 9.88
N LEU A 72 -14.05 -23.43 8.71
CA LEU A 72 -13.86 -22.70 7.45
C LEU A 72 -14.66 -21.39 7.45
N ASP A 73 -15.91 -21.43 7.93
CA ASP A 73 -16.75 -20.23 8.05
C ASP A 73 -16.16 -19.23 9.06
N ARG A 74 -15.60 -19.74 10.17
CA ARG A 74 -14.94 -18.92 11.20
C ARG A 74 -13.70 -18.20 10.64
N ILE A 75 -12.84 -18.92 9.93
CA ILE A 75 -11.66 -18.37 9.26
C ILE A 75 -12.08 -17.31 8.23
N GLN A 76 -13.02 -17.65 7.35
CA GLN A 76 -13.46 -16.72 6.30
C GLN A 76 -14.08 -15.45 6.89
N SER A 77 -15.03 -15.59 7.82
CA SER A 77 -15.70 -14.42 8.43
C SER A 77 -14.72 -13.56 9.23
N THR A 78 -13.73 -14.15 9.90
CA THR A 78 -12.69 -13.40 10.60
C THR A 78 -11.75 -12.70 9.62
N TYR A 79 -11.36 -13.35 8.52
CA TYR A 79 -10.57 -12.71 7.46
C TYR A 79 -11.32 -11.52 6.85
N GLU A 80 -12.59 -11.68 6.49
CA GLU A 80 -13.43 -10.62 5.94
C GLU A 80 -13.64 -9.47 6.94
N TYR A 81 -13.79 -9.78 8.23
CA TYR A 81 -13.92 -8.77 9.27
C TYR A 81 -12.63 -7.99 9.52
N ILE A 82 -11.47 -8.67 9.54
CA ILE A 82 -10.18 -8.05 9.88
C ILE A 82 -9.57 -7.35 8.67
N CYS A 83 -9.45 -8.06 7.56
CA CYS A 83 -8.71 -7.67 6.36
C CYS A 83 -9.60 -7.29 5.17
N GLY A 84 -10.91 -7.53 5.26
CA GLY A 84 -11.84 -7.27 4.15
C GLY A 84 -12.22 -5.79 3.99
N THR A 85 -13.17 -5.56 3.09
CA THR A 85 -13.76 -4.24 2.83
C THR A 85 -15.26 -4.31 3.03
N ASN A 86 -15.70 -4.19 4.29
CA ASN A 86 -17.12 -4.25 4.62
C ASN A 86 -17.76 -2.86 4.50
N GLY A 87 -18.70 -2.72 3.56
CA GLY A 87 -19.34 -1.45 3.17
C GLY A 87 -20.29 -0.80 4.18
N GLY A 88 -20.03 -0.93 5.49
CA GLY A 88 -20.85 -0.33 6.55
C GLY A 88 -20.03 0.49 7.55
N ASN A 89 -19.28 -0.18 8.44
CA ASN A 89 -18.47 0.45 9.49
C ASN A 89 -16.96 0.22 9.31
N GLY A 90 -16.56 -0.14 8.09
CA GLY A 90 -15.21 -0.61 7.75
C GLY A 90 -14.86 -1.97 8.39
N SER A 91 -13.83 -2.62 7.87
CA SER A 91 -13.13 -3.71 8.55
C SER A 91 -12.38 -3.21 9.78
N PHE A 92 -11.91 -4.14 10.61
CA PHE A 92 -11.08 -3.83 11.77
C PHE A 92 -9.87 -2.96 11.41
N MET A 93 -9.16 -3.32 10.33
CA MET A 93 -8.01 -2.54 9.89
C MET A 93 -8.39 -1.15 9.37
N GLN A 94 -9.52 -1.02 8.68
CA GLN A 94 -10.05 0.29 8.26
C GLN A 94 -10.36 1.18 9.46
N LYS A 95 -11.02 0.63 10.49
CA LYS A 95 -11.28 1.35 11.74
C LYS A 95 -10.00 1.83 12.39
N LEU A 96 -9.03 0.93 12.56
CA LEU A 96 -7.75 1.27 13.17
C LEU A 96 -7.01 2.36 12.38
N ASN A 97 -6.92 2.19 11.07
CA ASN A 97 -6.33 3.17 10.15
C ASN A 97 -7.01 4.54 10.24
N ALA A 98 -8.34 4.56 10.39
CA ALA A 98 -9.09 5.78 10.54
C ALA A 98 -8.84 6.48 11.87
N VAL A 99 -8.79 5.75 12.98
CA VAL A 99 -8.45 6.35 14.28
C VAL A 99 -7.01 6.86 14.26
N ASP A 100 -6.08 6.08 13.72
CA ASP A 100 -4.67 6.46 13.60
C ASP A 100 -4.51 7.77 12.80
N SER A 101 -5.22 7.90 11.67
CA SER A 101 -5.21 9.13 10.85
C SER A 101 -5.79 10.37 11.55
N ARG A 102 -6.59 10.21 12.63
CA ARG A 102 -7.14 11.33 13.40
C ARG A 102 -6.16 11.89 14.41
N PHE A 103 -5.38 11.02 15.05
CA PHE A 103 -4.45 11.41 16.09
C PHE A 103 -3.03 11.61 15.56
N ASN A 104 -2.66 10.91 14.49
CA ASN A 104 -1.35 10.95 13.88
C ASN A 104 -1.42 11.51 12.45
N ALA A 105 -0.39 12.25 12.05
CA ALA A 105 -0.27 12.80 10.70
C ALA A 105 -0.01 11.74 9.61
N GLN A 106 0.19 10.48 10.00
CA GLN A 106 0.48 9.35 9.14
C GLN A 106 -0.18 8.09 9.72
N ILE A 107 -0.47 7.11 8.88
CA ILE A 107 -0.90 5.79 9.37
C ILE A 107 0.34 5.02 9.80
N THR A 108 0.35 4.60 11.06
CA THR A 108 1.41 3.80 11.66
C THR A 108 1.40 2.41 11.04
N SER A 109 2.55 1.97 10.53
CA SER A 109 2.73 0.61 10.05
C SER A 109 3.02 -0.34 11.22
N GLY A 110 2.49 -1.55 11.17
CA GLY A 110 2.84 -2.60 12.14
C GLY A 110 1.64 -3.43 12.57
N PRO A 111 1.86 -4.37 13.51
CA PRO A 111 0.80 -5.23 14.06
C PRO A 111 -0.31 -4.41 14.69
N ALA A 112 -1.56 -4.77 14.39
CA ALA A 112 -2.71 -4.01 14.87
C ALA A 112 -2.81 -3.96 16.39
N LYS A 113 -2.43 -5.05 17.08
CA LYS A 113 -2.39 -5.10 18.55
C LYS A 113 -1.47 -4.05 19.14
N THR A 114 -0.22 -3.97 18.65
CA THR A 114 0.76 -2.99 19.10
C THR A 114 0.29 -1.56 18.83
N ARG A 115 -0.28 -1.32 17.65
CA ARG A 115 -0.84 0.00 17.30
C ARG A 115 -1.95 0.43 18.25
N ILE A 116 -2.85 -0.47 18.62
CA ILE A 116 -3.92 -0.20 19.60
C ILE A 116 -3.31 0.11 20.96
N GLU A 117 -2.35 -0.68 21.44
CA GLU A 117 -1.67 -0.46 22.72
C GLU A 117 -0.98 0.90 22.77
N ASP A 118 -0.27 1.28 21.71
CA ASP A 118 0.40 2.58 21.61
C ASP A 118 -0.60 3.73 21.65
N MET A 119 -1.70 3.63 20.90
CA MET A 119 -2.76 4.64 20.88
C MET A 119 -3.48 4.76 22.22
N GLU A 120 -3.74 3.64 22.90
CA GLU A 120 -4.33 3.64 24.24
C GLU A 120 -3.41 4.27 25.28
N ASN A 121 -2.10 4.02 25.21
CA ASN A 121 -1.13 4.70 26.07
C ASN A 121 -1.11 6.21 25.82
N ILE A 122 -1.23 6.65 24.57
CA ILE A 122 -1.26 8.08 24.20
C ILE A 122 -2.56 8.75 24.68
N ILE A 123 -3.71 8.10 24.45
CA ILE A 123 -5.04 8.71 24.64
C ILE A 123 -5.55 8.53 26.06
N PHE A 124 -5.37 7.34 26.64
CA PHE A 124 -5.91 6.96 27.96
C PHE A 124 -4.83 6.83 29.04
N GLY A 125 -3.55 6.94 28.69
CA GLY A 125 -2.42 6.81 29.62
C GLY A 125 -2.07 5.37 30.02
N GLN A 126 -2.81 4.37 29.54
CA GLN A 126 -2.59 2.96 29.81
C GLN A 126 -3.28 2.07 28.78
N VAL A 127 -2.71 0.88 28.57
CA VAL A 127 -3.34 -0.21 27.82
C VAL A 127 -4.66 -0.60 28.47
N GLN A 128 -5.71 -0.69 27.67
CA GLN A 128 -7.04 -1.02 28.14
C GLN A 128 -7.28 -2.53 28.19
N GLY A 129 -8.09 -3.01 29.14
CA GLY A 129 -8.50 -4.42 29.20
C GLY A 129 -9.63 -4.76 28.21
N GLY A 130 -9.88 -6.05 27.99
CA GLY A 130 -10.93 -6.56 27.09
C GLY A 130 -10.38 -7.01 25.73
N SER A 131 -11.28 -7.45 24.84
CA SER A 131 -10.90 -7.91 23.50
C SER A 131 -10.44 -6.77 22.60
N LEU A 132 -9.71 -7.10 21.53
CA LEU A 132 -9.21 -6.12 20.57
C LEU A 132 -10.36 -5.32 19.94
N ASN A 133 -11.52 -5.93 19.69
CA ASN A 133 -12.70 -5.21 19.21
C ASN A 133 -13.19 -4.15 20.19
N GLN A 134 -13.38 -4.52 21.46
CA GLN A 134 -13.85 -3.59 22.49
C GLN A 134 -12.88 -2.43 22.70
N ARG A 135 -11.59 -2.70 22.53
CA ARG A 135 -10.50 -1.72 22.64
C ARG A 135 -10.51 -0.76 21.45
N LEU A 136 -10.59 -1.30 20.23
CA LEU A 136 -10.67 -0.50 19.02
C LEU A 136 -11.96 0.33 18.96
N ASP A 137 -13.11 -0.22 19.34
CA ASP A 137 -14.37 0.51 19.32
C ASP A 137 -14.33 1.71 20.28
N ARG A 138 -13.71 1.59 21.47
CA ARG A 138 -13.46 2.74 22.37
C ARG A 138 -12.58 3.81 21.75
N LEU A 139 -11.54 3.40 21.02
CA LEU A 139 -10.69 4.31 20.28
C LEU A 139 -11.48 5.04 19.17
N VAL A 140 -12.35 4.33 18.44
CA VAL A 140 -13.24 4.91 17.41
C VAL A 140 -14.23 5.90 18.03
N GLU A 141 -14.89 5.54 19.14
CA GLU A 141 -15.79 6.43 19.88
C GLU A 141 -15.10 7.69 20.38
N THR A 142 -13.80 7.61 20.70
CA THR A 142 -13.00 8.77 21.10
C THR A 142 -12.63 9.66 19.90
N ALA A 143 -12.39 9.05 18.74
CA ALA A 143 -11.94 9.77 17.53
C ALA A 143 -13.08 10.33 16.66
N TYR A 144 -14.25 9.68 16.67
CA TYR A 144 -15.36 9.96 15.77
C TYR A 144 -16.67 10.10 16.54
N ASN A 145 -17.35 11.22 16.32
CA ASN A 145 -18.64 11.48 16.94
C ASN A 145 -19.67 10.45 16.42
N GLY A 146 -20.31 9.71 17.33
CA GLY A 146 -21.23 8.62 16.98
C GLY A 146 -20.58 7.25 16.74
N GLY A 147 -19.27 7.10 16.96
CA GLY A 147 -18.58 5.79 16.94
C GLY A 147 -18.51 5.12 15.57
N GLN A 148 -18.65 5.90 14.49
CA GLN A 148 -18.61 5.41 13.11
C GLN A 148 -17.53 6.10 12.32
N VAL A 149 -16.75 5.31 11.58
CA VAL A 149 -15.76 5.84 10.65
C VAL A 149 -16.48 6.23 9.35
N PRO A 150 -16.36 7.50 8.90
CA PRO A 150 -16.96 7.91 7.65
C PRO A 150 -16.13 7.34 6.49
N VAL A 151 -16.57 6.19 5.96
CA VAL A 151 -15.96 5.54 4.80
C VAL A 151 -16.75 5.87 3.53
N GLU A 152 -16.05 6.12 2.45
CA GLU A 152 -16.64 6.39 1.14
C GLU A 152 -15.91 5.64 0.04
N SER A 153 -16.65 5.03 -0.88
CA SER A 153 -16.07 4.37 -2.04
C SER A 153 -15.77 5.39 -3.13
N VAL A 154 -14.50 5.51 -3.49
CA VAL A 154 -14.01 6.43 -4.52
C VAL A 154 -13.13 5.70 -5.51
N VAL A 155 -13.08 6.20 -6.75
CA VAL A 155 -12.16 5.70 -7.76
C VAL A 155 -10.88 6.54 -7.71
N LEU A 156 -9.77 5.90 -7.36
CA LEU A 156 -8.42 6.44 -7.56
C LEU A 156 -8.07 6.27 -9.04
N PRO A 157 -7.99 7.36 -9.83
CA PRO A 157 -7.79 7.25 -11.27
C PRO A 157 -6.42 6.69 -11.63
N LYS A 158 -6.35 6.01 -12.77
CA LYS A 158 -5.11 5.67 -13.45
C LYS A 158 -4.23 6.90 -13.61
N ASP A 159 -2.91 6.66 -13.61
CA ASP A 159 -1.88 7.67 -13.81
C ASP A 159 -1.76 8.71 -12.67
N SER A 160 -2.60 8.62 -11.63
CA SER A 160 -2.47 9.39 -10.39
C SER A 160 -1.05 9.28 -9.84
N LEU A 161 -0.49 10.43 -9.46
CA LEU A 161 0.87 10.53 -8.95
C LEU A 161 0.91 10.25 -7.45
N VAL A 162 1.74 9.31 -7.05
CA VAL A 162 2.00 8.98 -5.65
C VAL A 162 3.44 9.35 -5.35
N LYS A 163 3.63 10.29 -4.43
CA LYS A 163 4.96 10.63 -3.93
C LYS A 163 5.38 9.58 -2.90
N ILE A 164 6.58 9.06 -3.05
CA ILE A 164 7.13 8.03 -2.17
C ILE A 164 8.48 8.47 -1.59
N GLU A 165 8.86 7.82 -0.50
CA GLU A 165 10.12 8.02 0.22
C GLU A 165 10.79 6.66 0.47
N PHE A 166 12.07 6.54 0.16
CA PHE A 166 12.86 5.36 0.50
C PHE A 166 13.17 5.36 2.01
N THR A 167 12.87 4.26 2.69
CA THR A 167 13.06 4.13 4.15
C THR A 167 14.33 3.36 4.52
N ALA A 168 15.19 3.10 3.53
CA ALA A 168 16.51 2.50 3.70
C ALA A 168 17.38 2.90 2.51
N PRO A 169 18.71 3.01 2.68
CA PRO A 169 19.60 3.32 1.58
C PRO A 169 19.65 2.17 0.56
N LEU A 170 19.72 2.52 -0.74
CA LEU A 170 19.88 1.56 -1.84
C LEU A 170 21.16 1.88 -2.64
N SER A 171 22.12 0.96 -2.61
CA SER A 171 23.47 1.12 -3.19
C SER A 171 23.66 0.17 -4.38
N SER A 172 24.21 0.68 -5.49
CA SER A 172 24.50 -0.16 -6.66
C SER A 172 25.69 -1.10 -6.46
N ARG A 173 26.47 -0.89 -5.40
CA ARG A 173 27.60 -1.78 -5.07
C ARG A 173 27.12 -3.10 -4.49
N ASP A 174 26.06 -3.04 -3.70
CA ASP A 174 25.61 -4.14 -2.85
C ASP A 174 24.32 -4.78 -3.37
N ALA A 175 23.45 -3.97 -4.00
CA ALA A 175 22.16 -4.42 -4.51
C ALA A 175 22.29 -5.50 -5.59
N ARG A 176 21.36 -6.45 -5.55
CA ARG A 176 21.22 -7.55 -6.49
C ARG A 176 19.77 -7.63 -6.98
N PRO A 177 19.53 -8.13 -8.20
CA PRO A 177 18.17 -8.42 -8.65
C PRO A 177 17.43 -9.32 -7.65
N GLY A 178 16.19 -8.95 -7.31
CA GLY A 178 15.36 -9.62 -6.32
C GLY A 178 15.48 -9.06 -4.90
N ASP A 179 16.46 -8.20 -4.61
CA ASP A 179 16.57 -7.59 -3.29
C ASP A 179 15.35 -6.69 -3.00
N PRO A 180 14.76 -6.76 -1.79
CA PRO A 180 13.63 -5.92 -1.43
C PRO A 180 14.05 -4.46 -1.30
N VAL A 181 13.23 -3.56 -1.82
CA VAL A 181 13.42 -2.12 -1.71
C VAL A 181 12.37 -1.55 -0.77
N LYS A 182 12.82 -1.02 0.37
CA LYS A 182 11.93 -0.47 1.39
C LYS A 182 11.57 0.98 1.07
N PHE A 183 10.27 1.24 0.92
CA PHE A 183 9.73 2.58 0.71
C PHE A 183 8.34 2.72 1.31
N ARG A 184 7.89 3.96 1.47
CA ARG A 184 6.55 4.33 1.94
C ARG A 184 6.00 5.50 1.13
N VAL A 185 4.70 5.71 1.21
CA VAL A 185 4.03 6.91 0.70
C VAL A 185 4.48 8.12 1.53
N ALA A 186 4.92 9.18 0.85
CA ALA A 186 5.52 10.36 1.48
C ALA A 186 4.48 11.41 1.91
N ASP A 187 3.38 11.53 1.16
CA ASP A 187 2.31 12.50 1.37
C ASP A 187 0.94 11.82 1.22
N ASN A 188 -0.06 12.28 1.97
CA ASN A 188 -1.44 11.80 1.83
C ASN A 188 -1.95 12.05 0.41
N LEU A 189 -2.68 11.08 -0.15
CA LEU A 189 -3.41 11.24 -1.40
C LEU A 189 -4.91 11.16 -1.13
N TYR A 190 -5.62 12.17 -1.62
CA TYR A 190 -7.08 12.29 -1.50
C TYR A 190 -7.74 12.27 -2.87
N VAL A 191 -8.98 11.78 -2.90
CA VAL A 191 -9.91 11.93 -4.03
C VAL A 191 -11.20 12.51 -3.46
N ASN A 192 -11.56 13.75 -3.84
CA ASN A 192 -12.75 14.44 -3.35
C ASN A 192 -12.87 14.42 -1.80
N ASP A 193 -11.82 14.84 -1.08
CA ASP A 193 -11.73 14.83 0.39
C ASP A 193 -11.73 13.44 1.06
N VAL A 194 -11.74 12.36 0.27
CA VAL A 194 -11.60 10.99 0.75
C VAL A 194 -10.13 10.59 0.69
N LEU A 195 -9.55 10.30 1.85
CA LEU A 195 -8.19 9.78 1.97
C LEU A 195 -8.12 8.38 1.36
N VAL A 196 -7.30 8.19 0.32
CA VAL A 196 -7.12 6.90 -0.35
C VAL A 196 -5.77 6.24 -0.07
N LEU A 197 -4.70 7.04 -0.01
CA LEU A 197 -3.38 6.61 0.41
C LEU A 197 -2.92 7.51 1.54
N SER A 198 -2.56 6.93 2.67
CA SER A 198 -1.98 7.69 3.77
C SER A 198 -0.47 7.84 3.60
N LYS A 199 0.04 8.97 4.08
CA LYS A 199 1.45 9.12 4.42
C LYS A 199 1.84 7.98 5.37
N GLY A 200 3.00 7.40 5.13
CA GLY A 200 3.50 6.25 5.88
C GLY A 200 3.05 4.90 5.35
N ALA A 201 2.04 4.83 4.48
CA ALA A 201 1.60 3.57 3.88
C ALA A 201 2.78 2.86 3.20
N THR A 202 2.99 1.60 3.57
CA THR A 202 4.10 0.81 3.04
C THR A 202 3.83 0.39 1.61
N GLY A 203 4.90 0.15 0.86
CA GLY A 203 4.82 -0.44 -0.46
C GLY A 203 5.81 -1.57 -0.66
N VAL A 204 5.58 -2.34 -1.72
CA VAL A 204 6.41 -3.47 -2.10
C VAL A 204 7.12 -3.16 -3.41
N ALA A 205 8.45 -3.22 -3.38
CA ALA A 205 9.30 -3.07 -4.54
C ALA A 205 10.52 -3.99 -4.42
N GLU A 206 11.09 -4.32 -5.57
CA GLU A 206 12.29 -5.14 -5.68
C GLU A 206 13.27 -4.53 -6.67
N VAL A 207 14.56 -4.80 -6.48
CA VAL A 207 15.57 -4.47 -7.47
C VAL A 207 15.33 -5.36 -8.69
N ALA A 208 15.04 -4.75 -9.85
CA ALA A 208 14.85 -5.47 -11.09
C ALA A 208 16.19 -5.76 -11.77
N LYS A 209 17.10 -4.78 -11.75
CA LYS A 209 18.39 -4.87 -12.43
C LYS A 209 19.41 -3.91 -11.82
N VAL A 210 20.66 -4.35 -11.76
CA VAL A 210 21.80 -3.50 -11.42
C VAL A 210 22.80 -3.51 -12.57
N VAL A 211 23.21 -2.32 -13.01
CA VAL A 211 24.29 -2.12 -13.97
C VAL A 211 25.44 -1.49 -13.21
N GLN A 212 26.55 -2.22 -13.13
CA GLN A 212 27.79 -1.75 -12.50
C GLN A 212 28.43 -0.62 -13.32
N PRO A 213 29.21 0.28 -12.68
CA PRO A 213 29.89 1.35 -13.39
C PRO A 213 30.89 0.77 -14.40
N ARG A 214 31.11 1.47 -15.51
CA ARG A 214 32.05 1.07 -16.56
C ARG A 214 33.01 2.20 -16.91
N SER A 215 34.07 1.85 -17.62
CA SER A 215 35.01 2.81 -18.23
C SER A 215 34.28 3.81 -19.13
N PHE A 216 34.91 4.97 -19.34
CA PHE A 216 34.37 6.09 -20.12
C PHE A 216 33.17 6.80 -19.47
N GLY A 217 33.23 7.01 -18.15
CA GLY A 217 32.27 7.83 -17.40
C GLY A 217 30.85 7.27 -17.40
N ARG A 218 30.68 5.97 -17.60
CA ARG A 218 29.36 5.32 -17.57
C ARG A 218 29.05 4.90 -16.15
N ASP A 219 28.21 5.69 -15.48
CA ASP A 219 27.83 5.45 -14.09
C ASP A 219 27.00 4.17 -13.91
N ALA A 220 26.94 3.74 -12.67
CA ALA A 220 26.09 2.65 -12.25
C ALA A 220 24.60 3.03 -12.35
N ARG A 221 23.75 2.02 -12.52
CA ARG A 221 22.29 2.18 -12.61
C ARG A 221 21.60 1.08 -11.83
N ILE A 222 20.54 1.44 -11.11
CA ILE A 222 19.65 0.48 -10.44
C ILE A 222 18.25 0.70 -11.04
N ASP A 223 17.69 -0.35 -11.63
CA ASP A 223 16.28 -0.37 -12.01
C ASP A 223 15.48 -1.02 -10.87
N VAL A 224 14.49 -0.31 -10.36
CA VAL A 224 13.58 -0.79 -9.31
C VAL A 224 12.23 -1.10 -9.95
N LYS A 225 11.67 -2.27 -9.64
CA LYS A 225 10.32 -2.65 -10.00
C LYS A 225 9.42 -2.42 -8.79
N PHE A 226 8.57 -1.41 -8.90
CA PHE A 226 7.50 -1.16 -7.96
C PHE A 226 6.34 -2.11 -8.27
N SER A 227 5.74 -2.69 -7.23
CA SER A 227 4.62 -3.61 -7.35
C SER A 227 3.33 -2.91 -6.94
N HIS A 228 3.23 -2.52 -5.66
CA HIS A 228 2.03 -1.87 -5.12
C HIS A 228 2.35 -1.07 -3.86
N VAL A 229 1.42 -0.20 -3.49
CA VAL A 229 1.29 0.40 -2.14
C VAL A 229 -0.02 -0.07 -1.52
N PHE A 230 -0.13 -0.05 -0.19
CA PHE A 230 -1.38 -0.38 0.49
C PHE A 230 -2.23 0.88 0.67
N SER A 231 -3.50 0.83 0.25
CA SER A 231 -4.47 1.88 0.54
C SER A 231 -5.00 1.82 1.97
N VAL A 232 -5.75 2.85 2.37
CA VAL A 232 -6.30 2.94 3.73
C VAL A 232 -7.26 1.81 4.08
N ASP A 233 -7.83 1.14 3.08
CA ASP A 233 -8.63 -0.08 3.21
C ASP A 233 -7.83 -1.38 3.15
N GLY A 234 -6.50 -1.30 3.04
CA GLY A 234 -5.62 -2.46 2.96
C GLY A 234 -5.51 -3.07 1.56
N ASN A 235 -6.24 -2.57 0.56
CA ASN A 235 -6.13 -3.05 -0.81
C ASN A 235 -4.75 -2.72 -1.41
N LYS A 236 -4.30 -3.56 -2.33
CA LYS A 236 -3.04 -3.36 -3.06
C LYS A 236 -3.32 -2.46 -4.25
N VAL A 237 -2.82 -1.24 -4.22
CA VAL A 237 -2.87 -0.29 -5.35
C VAL A 237 -1.62 -0.50 -6.21
N PRO A 238 -1.72 -1.07 -7.43
CA PRO A 238 -0.56 -1.33 -8.26
C PRO A 238 0.08 -0.02 -8.72
N VAL A 239 1.41 0.07 -8.58
CA VAL A 239 2.15 1.29 -8.94
C VAL A 239 3.41 0.98 -9.74
N TYR A 240 3.80 1.91 -10.61
CA TYR A 240 4.97 1.79 -11.46
C TYR A 240 5.61 3.15 -11.78
N ILE A 241 6.84 3.16 -12.30
CA ILE A 241 7.47 4.40 -12.80
C ILE A 241 7.00 4.67 -14.23
N GLY A 242 5.85 5.32 -14.37
CA GLY A 242 5.31 5.75 -15.66
C GLY A 242 5.87 7.09 -16.17
N LYS A 243 5.26 7.62 -17.24
CA LYS A 243 5.71 8.85 -17.89
C LYS A 243 5.50 10.10 -17.04
N LEU A 244 4.34 10.29 -16.41
CA LEU A 244 4.07 11.48 -15.60
C LEU A 244 4.94 11.49 -14.35
N ALA A 245 5.17 10.32 -13.73
CA ALA A 245 6.08 10.22 -12.58
C ALA A 245 7.51 10.67 -12.94
N LYS A 246 8.03 10.25 -14.10
CA LYS A 246 9.35 10.68 -14.57
C LYS A 246 9.40 12.18 -14.87
N GLN A 247 8.31 12.75 -15.38
CA GLN A 247 8.22 14.17 -15.65
C GLN A 247 8.20 14.96 -14.35
N GLU A 248 7.36 14.57 -13.40
CA GLU A 248 7.24 15.23 -12.10
C GLU A 248 8.55 15.14 -11.30
N ALA A 249 9.18 13.97 -11.27
CA ALA A 249 10.49 13.78 -10.65
C ALA A 249 11.57 14.69 -11.27
N LYS A 250 11.53 14.93 -12.58
CA LYS A 250 12.47 15.88 -13.23
C LYS A 250 12.18 17.33 -12.87
N THR A 251 10.90 17.72 -12.87
CA THR A 251 10.48 19.07 -12.50
C THR A 251 10.89 19.39 -11.06
N ALA A 252 10.58 18.49 -10.12
CA ALA A 252 10.92 18.65 -8.73
C ALA A 252 12.45 18.63 -8.49
N ALA A 253 13.21 17.79 -9.22
CA ALA A 253 14.68 17.79 -9.12
C ALA A 253 15.29 19.08 -9.65
N GLY A 254 14.77 19.60 -10.77
CA GLY A 254 15.20 20.88 -11.35
C GLY A 254 14.88 22.07 -10.44
N ALA A 255 13.74 22.04 -9.74
CA ALA A 255 13.35 23.07 -8.79
C ALA A 255 14.14 23.00 -7.47
N ALA A 256 14.44 21.79 -6.98
CA ALA A 256 15.11 21.58 -5.69
C ALA A 256 16.64 21.52 -5.79
N GLY A 257 17.22 21.45 -7.00
CA GLY A 257 18.66 21.21 -7.20
C GLY A 257 19.16 19.87 -6.65
N ALA A 258 18.25 19.01 -6.20
CA ALA A 258 18.53 17.76 -5.48
C ALA A 258 18.17 16.54 -6.35
N THR A 259 18.94 15.46 -6.19
CA THR A 259 18.69 14.18 -6.86
C THR A 259 17.42 13.52 -6.32
N ILE A 260 16.37 13.46 -7.14
CA ILE A 260 15.15 12.70 -6.86
C ILE A 260 15.37 11.24 -7.25
N GLY A 261 15.02 10.33 -6.34
CA GLY A 261 15.48 8.94 -6.25
C GLY A 261 15.94 8.28 -7.56
N GLY A 262 17.25 8.03 -7.65
CA GLY A 262 17.85 7.21 -8.72
C GLY A 262 18.09 7.91 -10.06
N MET A 263 17.55 9.12 -10.30
CA MET A 263 18.02 9.97 -11.39
C MET A 263 19.20 10.79 -10.88
N ILE A 264 20.39 10.27 -11.15
CA ILE A 264 21.59 11.08 -11.16
C ILE A 264 21.38 12.21 -12.18
N VAL A 265 21.02 13.39 -11.69
CA VAL A 265 21.20 14.67 -12.40
C VAL A 265 22.68 15.02 -12.27
N LEU A 266 23.56 14.24 -12.92
CA LEU A 266 24.86 14.80 -13.27
C LEU A 266 24.54 15.77 -14.40
N GLY A 267 24.81 17.05 -14.16
CA GLY A 267 24.90 18.03 -15.23
C GLY A 267 25.85 17.56 -16.34
N PRO A 268 25.96 18.29 -17.46
CA PRO A 268 26.78 17.84 -18.58
C PRO A 268 28.26 17.79 -18.17
N ILE A 269 28.73 16.64 -17.68
CA ILE A 269 30.16 16.39 -17.45
C ILE A 269 30.75 16.02 -18.80
N GLY A 270 30.92 17.07 -19.60
CA GLY A 270 31.78 17.08 -20.77
C GLY A 270 33.23 17.24 -20.33
N ALA A 271 34.04 16.26 -20.71
CA ALA A 271 35.42 16.41 -21.19
C ALA A 271 36.32 17.47 -20.51
N ILE A 272 37.20 17.03 -19.62
CA ILE A 272 38.53 17.62 -19.50
C ILE A 272 39.57 16.50 -19.66
N GLY A 273 40.34 16.63 -20.73
CA GLY A 273 41.56 15.90 -21.14
C GLY A 273 41.98 14.60 -20.44
N GLY A 274 42.14 13.53 -21.23
CA GLY A 274 43.19 12.53 -21.03
C GLY A 274 43.09 11.55 -19.84
N ALA A 275 42.06 11.62 -19.00
CA ALA A 275 41.87 10.70 -17.89
C ALA A 275 40.68 9.75 -18.16
N PHE A 276 40.88 8.44 -17.97
CA PHE A 276 39.79 7.48 -17.93
C PHE A 276 38.90 7.79 -16.72
N VAL A 277 37.84 8.59 -16.91
CA VAL A 277 36.81 8.77 -15.87
C VAL A 277 36.15 7.41 -15.68
N THR A 278 36.29 6.84 -14.49
CA THR A 278 35.56 5.62 -14.12
C THR A 278 34.17 6.07 -13.68
N GLY A 279 33.11 5.45 -14.19
CA GLY A 279 31.76 5.75 -13.72
C GLY A 279 31.66 5.55 -12.20
N GLN A 280 30.84 6.36 -11.54
CA GLN A 280 30.63 6.24 -10.11
C GLN A 280 29.52 5.23 -9.79
N SER A 281 29.63 4.58 -8.63
CA SER A 281 28.52 3.86 -8.02
C SER A 281 27.43 4.83 -7.58
N ILE A 282 26.16 4.42 -7.68
CA ILE A 282 25.03 5.20 -7.21
C ILE A 282 24.59 4.73 -5.82
N VAL A 283 24.25 5.68 -4.96
CA VAL A 283 23.55 5.45 -3.70
C VAL A 283 22.30 6.32 -3.70
N ILE A 284 21.15 5.71 -3.41
CA ILE A 284 19.91 6.41 -3.07
C ILE A 284 19.83 6.45 -1.55
N PRO A 285 20.02 7.60 -0.90
CA PRO A 285 19.93 7.72 0.56
C PRO A 285 18.52 7.40 1.07
N GLU A 286 18.44 6.96 2.32
CA GLU A 286 17.20 7.00 3.08
C GLU A 286 16.63 8.43 3.13
N GLY A 287 15.31 8.57 3.12
CA GLY A 287 14.62 9.86 3.04
C GLY A 287 14.55 10.46 1.63
N SER A 288 15.23 9.86 0.64
CA SER A 288 15.09 10.29 -0.76
C SER A 288 13.66 10.09 -1.23
N THR A 289 13.11 11.09 -1.92
CA THR A 289 11.76 11.01 -2.47
C THR A 289 11.78 10.81 -3.98
N THR A 290 10.68 10.27 -4.52
CA THR A 290 10.39 10.20 -5.96
C THR A 290 8.89 10.02 -6.18
N TYR A 291 8.46 9.93 -7.44
CA TYR A 291 7.07 9.69 -7.80
C TYR A 291 6.90 8.33 -8.47
N VAL A 292 5.79 7.67 -8.18
CA VAL A 292 5.25 6.52 -8.92
C VAL A 292 3.85 6.86 -9.42
N GLN A 293 3.33 6.06 -10.34
CA GLN A 293 2.00 6.21 -10.91
C GLN A 293 1.15 5.00 -10.64
N VAL A 294 -0.14 5.23 -10.42
CA VAL A 294 -1.16 4.18 -10.38
C VAL A 294 -1.32 3.57 -11.78
N VAL A 295 -1.31 2.24 -11.86
CA VAL A 295 -1.33 1.49 -13.14
C VAL A 295 -2.68 1.59 -13.86
N GLU A 296 -3.77 1.53 -13.11
CA GLU A 296 -5.14 1.50 -13.60
C GLU A 296 -6.11 2.03 -12.54
N ASP A 297 -7.35 2.35 -12.92
CA ASP A 297 -8.37 2.84 -11.98
C ASP A 297 -8.56 1.81 -10.85
N GLN A 298 -8.57 2.29 -9.60
CA GLN A 298 -8.78 1.45 -8.42
C GLN A 298 -9.95 1.98 -7.63
N THR A 299 -10.95 1.13 -7.38
CA THR A 299 -12.01 1.45 -6.42
C THR A 299 -11.48 1.22 -5.01
N ILE A 300 -11.44 2.27 -4.20
CA ILE A 300 -10.90 2.25 -2.84
C ILE A 300 -12.00 2.67 -1.88
N SER A 301 -12.12 1.95 -0.77
CA SER A 301 -12.97 2.34 0.36
C SER A 301 -12.17 3.28 1.26
N GLY A 302 -12.16 4.56 0.90
CA GLY A 302 -11.35 5.56 1.57
C GLY A 302 -12.02 6.13 2.83
N ILE A 303 -11.28 6.95 3.58
CA ILE A 303 -11.76 7.59 4.81
C ILE A 303 -12.02 9.06 4.51
N VAL A 304 -13.26 9.52 4.71
CA VAL A 304 -13.64 10.92 4.49
C VAL A 304 -12.95 11.78 5.55
N TYR A 305 -12.17 12.75 5.10
CA TYR A 305 -11.58 13.74 6.00
C TYR A 305 -12.66 14.73 6.43
N GLN A 306 -13.09 14.63 7.68
CA GLN A 306 -13.91 15.67 8.30
C GLN A 306 -12.98 16.58 9.08
N GLU A 307 -12.80 17.84 8.67
CA GLU A 307 -12.17 18.82 9.56
C GLU A 307 -12.87 18.80 10.92
N ALA A 308 -12.09 18.82 12.00
CA ALA A 308 -12.65 19.00 13.33
C ALA A 308 -13.42 20.32 13.30
N SER A 309 -14.75 20.23 13.25
CA SER A 309 -15.58 21.41 13.07
C SER A 309 -15.26 22.36 14.24
N ALA A 310 -14.82 23.57 13.92
CA ALA A 310 -14.71 24.66 14.89
C ALA A 310 -16.11 25.13 15.30
N THR A 311 -16.94 24.23 15.83
CA THR A 311 -18.29 24.55 16.30
C THR A 311 -18.24 24.66 17.82
N GLY A 312 -17.73 25.80 18.27
CA GLY A 312 -17.62 26.12 19.70
C GLY A 312 -17.57 27.61 20.02
N ALA A 313 -17.86 28.51 19.06
CA ALA A 313 -17.89 29.95 19.31
C ALA A 313 -19.05 30.62 18.57
N ALA A 314 -20.27 30.47 19.09
CA ALA A 314 -21.31 31.49 19.00
C ALA A 314 -22.41 31.13 20.01
N LYS A 315 -22.37 31.77 21.17
CA LYS A 315 -23.54 32.05 21.98
C LYS A 315 -23.65 33.56 22.11
#